data_AF-A0A2N1JGZ9-F1
#
_entry.id   AF-A0A2N1JGZ9-F1
#
_cell.length_a   1.000
_cell.length_b   1.000
_cell.length_c   1.000
_cell.angle_alpha   90.00
_cell.angle_beta   90.00
_cell.angle_gamma   90.00
#
_symmetry.space_group_name_H-M   'P 1'
#
loop_
_entity.id
_entity.type
_entity.pdbx_description
1 polymer ?
#
loop_
_entity_poly.entity_id
_entity_poly.type
_entity_poly.pdbx_seq_one_letter_code
_entity_poly.pdbx_strand_id
1 'polypeptide(L)'
;MVIKSKHLHPDTLVFDLEDSVAGHRKSAARRIVFQALQDAPERSPELCVRINPPSEDQSLAASDLDVIMQSGRLQAILIPKVESAEDVVFVVNKISESKPAYVPPLAVIVSVESAHSLCNLPEIIAASQKHIETHLSDGIVKIAAVLFASEDYCATTGVKRTLSRKGLWYPRAAMVTTAKGMGLEAIDMVCIDYKKQEYLLEECEEGAEFGFDGKQAIHPAQIATINAVFSPTKQGQGNPFGIHRGCGTPKQGRYNSHA
;
A
#
# COMPACT_ATOMS: atom_id res chain seq x y z
N MET A 1 3.49 -16.48 -13.43
CA MET A 1 2.64 -15.39 -12.92
C MET A 1 3.09 -14.02 -13.41
N VAL A 2 4.38 -13.67 -13.26
CA VAL A 2 4.97 -12.41 -13.78
C VAL A 2 4.73 -12.15 -15.27
N ILE A 3 4.80 -13.18 -16.12
CA ILE A 3 4.48 -13.00 -17.56
C ILE A 3 2.98 -12.71 -17.77
N LYS A 4 2.11 -13.40 -17.02
CA LYS A 4 0.65 -13.26 -17.13
C LYS A 4 0.18 -11.89 -16.67
N SER A 5 0.84 -11.29 -15.67
CA SER A 5 0.47 -9.96 -15.16
C SER A 5 0.68 -8.84 -16.17
N LYS A 6 1.55 -9.02 -17.18
CA LYS A 6 1.77 -8.04 -18.26
C LYS A 6 0.52 -7.76 -19.12
N HIS A 7 -0.48 -8.65 -19.07
CA HIS A 7 -1.73 -8.53 -19.83
C HIS A 7 -2.95 -8.24 -18.93
N LEU A 8 -2.71 -7.90 -17.66
CA LEU A 8 -3.77 -7.52 -16.73
C LEU A 8 -3.83 -5.99 -16.63
N HIS A 9 -4.98 -5.49 -16.18
CA HIS A 9 -5.21 -4.06 -15.97
C HIS A 9 -5.55 -3.74 -14.49
N PRO A 10 -4.69 -4.12 -13.51
CA PRO A 10 -4.82 -3.57 -12.17
C PRO A 10 -4.33 -2.11 -12.16
N ASP A 11 -4.73 -1.33 -11.16
CA ASP A 11 -4.14 0.00 -10.96
C ASP A 11 -2.70 -0.10 -10.43
N THR A 12 -2.47 -1.03 -9.48
CA THR A 12 -1.15 -1.36 -8.91
C THR A 12 -0.85 -2.85 -9.05
N LEU A 13 0.35 -3.18 -9.51
CA LEU A 13 0.88 -4.53 -9.54
C LEU A 13 1.93 -4.71 -8.44
N VAL A 14 1.66 -5.60 -7.49
CA VAL A 14 2.57 -5.93 -6.40
C VAL A 14 3.38 -7.17 -6.75
N PHE A 15 4.69 -7.01 -6.87
CA PHE A 15 5.63 -8.13 -6.92
C PHE A 15 5.99 -8.55 -5.49
N ASP A 16 5.71 -9.81 -5.15
CA ASP A 16 5.87 -10.29 -3.80
C ASP A 16 7.22 -10.99 -3.58
N LEU A 17 7.97 -10.52 -2.58
CA LEU A 17 9.20 -11.14 -2.08
C LEU A 17 9.01 -11.82 -0.72
N GLU A 18 7.81 -11.75 -0.14
CA GLU A 18 7.49 -12.21 1.20
C GLU A 18 6.81 -13.58 1.18
N ASP A 19 5.55 -13.73 1.60
CA ASP A 19 4.96 -15.02 1.95
C ASP A 19 4.75 -15.97 0.75
N SER A 20 4.65 -15.44 -0.48
CA SER A 20 4.59 -16.30 -1.67
C SER A 20 5.94 -16.90 -2.08
N VAL A 21 7.04 -16.50 -1.42
CA VAL A 21 8.40 -16.92 -1.74
C VAL A 21 9.01 -17.73 -0.59
N ALA A 22 9.27 -19.02 -0.85
CA ALA A 22 9.99 -19.88 0.10
C ALA A 22 11.39 -19.33 0.41
N GLY A 23 11.86 -19.45 1.66
CA GLY A 23 13.14 -18.88 2.12
C GLY A 23 14.35 -19.16 1.21
N HIS A 24 14.54 -20.41 0.79
CA HIS A 24 15.64 -20.80 -0.11
C HIS A 24 15.55 -20.20 -1.52
N ARG A 25 14.41 -19.60 -1.90
CA ARG A 25 14.19 -18.95 -3.20
C ARG A 25 14.28 -17.44 -3.17
N LYS A 26 14.43 -16.80 -1.99
CA LYS A 26 14.44 -15.32 -1.84
C LYS A 26 15.45 -14.64 -2.78
N SER A 27 16.69 -15.15 -2.83
CA SER A 27 17.72 -14.59 -3.72
C SER A 27 17.37 -14.72 -5.21
N ALA A 28 16.72 -15.81 -5.63
CA ALA A 28 16.27 -15.97 -7.00
C ALA A 28 15.05 -15.08 -7.30
N ALA A 29 14.12 -14.97 -6.34
CA ALA A 29 12.94 -14.12 -6.46
C ALA A 29 13.32 -12.65 -6.62
N ARG A 30 14.28 -12.12 -5.85
CA ARG A 30 14.81 -10.76 -6.01
C ARG A 30 15.27 -10.46 -7.44
N ARG A 31 16.05 -11.37 -8.04
CA ARG A 31 16.50 -11.22 -9.44
C ARG A 31 15.34 -11.23 -10.42
N ILE A 32 14.36 -12.10 -10.21
CA ILE A 32 13.15 -12.19 -11.05
C ILE A 32 12.32 -10.90 -10.93
N VAL A 33 12.12 -10.39 -9.72
CA VAL A 33 11.38 -9.14 -9.46
C VAL A 33 12.09 -7.95 -10.08
N PHE A 34 13.41 -7.84 -9.91
CA PHE A 34 14.19 -6.80 -10.55
C PHE A 34 14.01 -6.81 -12.07
N GLN A 35 14.15 -7.97 -12.72
CA GLN A 35 13.92 -8.08 -14.16
C GLN A 35 12.47 -7.75 -14.54
N ALA A 36 11.50 -8.14 -13.72
CA ALA A 36 10.09 -7.83 -13.95
C ALA A 36 9.79 -6.32 -13.92
N LEU A 37 10.43 -5.58 -13.02
CA LEU A 37 10.35 -4.11 -12.97
C LEU A 37 10.91 -3.48 -14.26
N GLN A 38 12.04 -3.99 -14.75
CA GLN A 38 12.67 -3.51 -15.99
C GLN A 38 11.80 -3.81 -17.23
N ASP A 39 11.16 -4.97 -17.26
CA ASP A 39 10.35 -5.42 -18.39
C ASP A 39 8.91 -4.91 -18.37
N ALA A 40 8.52 -4.14 -17.35
CA ALA A 40 7.15 -3.67 -17.17
C ALA A 40 6.78 -2.60 -18.22
N PRO A 41 5.49 -2.50 -18.61
CA PRO A 41 5.01 -1.43 -19.48
C PRO A 41 5.27 -0.04 -18.87
N GLU A 42 5.45 0.98 -19.72
CA GLU A 42 5.87 2.33 -19.27
C GLU A 42 4.79 3.14 -18.56
N ARG A 43 3.50 2.86 -18.79
CA ARG A 43 2.41 3.76 -18.36
C ARG A 43 1.53 3.22 -17.24
N SER A 44 1.31 1.91 -17.19
CA SER A 44 0.42 1.24 -16.24
C SER A 44 0.75 -0.24 -16.25
N PRO A 45 0.65 -0.94 -15.11
CA PRO A 45 0.20 -0.47 -13.78
C PRO A 45 1.29 0.30 -12.99
N GLU A 46 0.92 0.89 -11.86
CA GLU A 46 1.90 1.26 -10.83
C GLU A 46 2.68 0.00 -10.39
N LEU A 47 3.99 0.12 -10.24
CA LEU A 47 4.86 -1.00 -9.89
C LEU A 47 5.23 -0.94 -8.41
N CYS A 48 4.69 -1.88 -7.67
CA CYS A 48 4.93 -2.05 -6.24
C CYS A 48 5.74 -3.32 -5.98
N VAL A 49 6.60 -3.30 -4.95
CA VAL A 49 7.20 -4.52 -4.42
C VAL A 49 6.82 -4.67 -2.94
N ARG A 50 6.31 -5.85 -2.57
CA ARG A 50 6.18 -6.24 -1.16
C ARG A 50 7.50 -6.89 -0.72
N ILE A 51 8.20 -6.21 0.19
CA ILE A 51 9.48 -6.68 0.75
C ILE A 51 9.24 -7.68 1.90
N ASN A 52 10.28 -8.29 2.43
CA ASN A 52 10.22 -9.00 3.70
C ASN A 52 10.14 -8.02 4.88
N PRO A 53 9.50 -8.40 6.00
CA PRO A 53 9.24 -7.50 7.13
C PRO A 53 10.53 -7.14 7.88
N PRO A 54 10.85 -5.84 8.05
CA PRO A 54 11.98 -5.41 8.87
C PRO A 54 11.88 -5.85 10.33
N SER A 55 10.65 -5.98 10.85
CA SER A 55 10.34 -6.40 12.22
C SER A 55 10.76 -7.85 12.53
N GLU A 56 10.79 -8.73 11.52
CA GLU A 56 11.19 -10.14 11.70
C GLU A 56 12.65 -10.39 11.29
N ASP A 57 13.10 -9.83 10.15
CA ASP A 57 14.48 -10.02 9.66
C ASP A 57 14.94 -8.81 8.82
N GLN A 58 15.61 -7.87 9.50
CA GLN A 58 16.20 -6.69 8.85
C GLN A 58 17.23 -7.04 7.77
N SER A 59 17.95 -8.16 7.88
CA SER A 59 18.95 -8.55 6.88
C SER A 59 18.29 -8.99 5.57
N LEU A 60 17.14 -9.67 5.69
CA LEU A 60 16.35 -10.10 4.55
C LEU A 60 15.66 -8.90 3.89
N ALA A 61 15.09 -7.99 4.67
CA ALA A 61 14.51 -6.74 4.19
C ALA A 61 15.58 -5.85 3.51
N ALA A 62 16.77 -5.70 4.10
CA ALA A 62 17.88 -4.98 3.48
C ALA A 62 18.26 -5.59 2.13
N SER A 63 18.36 -6.92 2.06
CA SER A 63 18.69 -7.62 0.82
C SER A 63 17.64 -7.42 -0.28
N ASP A 64 16.36 -7.27 0.08
CA ASP A 64 15.31 -6.92 -0.89
C ASP A 64 15.52 -5.50 -1.42
N LEU A 65 15.67 -4.53 -0.51
CA LEU A 65 15.85 -3.11 -0.82
C LEU A 65 17.10 -2.88 -1.68
N ASP A 66 18.22 -3.51 -1.35
CA ASP A 66 19.47 -3.41 -2.10
C ASP A 66 19.32 -3.82 -3.58
N VAL A 67 18.39 -4.73 -3.89
CA VAL A 67 18.11 -5.16 -5.27
C VAL A 67 17.07 -4.26 -5.93
N ILE A 68 15.92 -4.02 -5.29
CA ILE A 68 14.81 -3.33 -5.97
C ILE A 68 15.09 -1.84 -6.17
N MET A 69 15.88 -1.21 -5.29
CA MET A 69 16.24 0.21 -5.39
C MET A 69 17.19 0.50 -6.55
N GLN A 70 17.80 -0.53 -7.16
CA GLN A 70 18.58 -0.36 -8.39
C GLN A 70 17.69 -0.10 -9.61
N SER A 71 16.37 -0.34 -9.49
CA SER A 71 15.43 -0.13 -10.59
C SER A 71 14.86 1.29 -10.56
N GLY A 72 15.09 2.07 -11.63
CA GLY A 72 14.44 3.37 -11.83
C GLY A 72 12.95 3.28 -12.18
N ARG A 73 12.35 2.08 -12.15
CA ARG A 73 10.94 1.81 -12.50
C ARG A 73 10.06 1.58 -11.28
N LEU A 74 10.66 1.34 -10.11
CA LEU A 74 9.93 1.13 -8.86
C LEU A 74 9.16 2.40 -8.49
N GLN A 75 7.89 2.25 -8.11
CA GLN A 75 7.01 3.37 -7.74
C GLN A 75 6.47 3.25 -6.33
N ALA A 76 6.29 2.03 -5.81
CA ALA A 76 5.83 1.80 -4.46
C ALA A 76 6.56 0.64 -3.75
N ILE A 77 6.67 0.74 -2.43
CA ILE A 77 7.14 -0.33 -1.56
C ILE A 77 6.02 -0.62 -0.55
N LEU A 78 5.60 -1.88 -0.50
CA LEU A 78 4.69 -2.39 0.52
C LEU A 78 5.52 -3.04 1.64
N ILE A 79 5.39 -2.49 2.84
CA ILE A 79 6.05 -3.00 4.05
C ILE A 79 5.03 -3.90 4.76
N PRO A 80 5.22 -5.24 4.76
CA PRO A 80 4.35 -6.14 5.50
C PRO A 80 4.66 -6.10 7.00
N LYS A 81 3.70 -6.59 7.80
CA LYS A 81 3.86 -6.85 9.25
C LYS A 81 4.51 -5.69 10.02
N VAL A 82 4.05 -4.47 9.75
CA VAL A 82 4.54 -3.27 10.43
C VAL A 82 4.04 -3.27 11.87
N GLU A 83 4.95 -3.28 12.83
CA GLU A 83 4.65 -3.29 14.25
C GLU A 83 5.01 -1.95 14.91
N SER A 84 5.95 -1.19 14.33
CA SER A 84 6.32 0.13 14.85
C SER A 84 6.80 1.10 13.77
N ALA A 85 7.03 2.36 14.14
CA ALA A 85 7.57 3.36 13.22
C ALA A 85 9.00 3.00 12.75
N GLU A 86 9.76 2.27 13.56
CA GLU A 86 11.11 1.79 13.25
C GLU A 86 11.15 0.94 11.98
N ASP A 87 10.10 0.19 11.66
CA ASP A 87 10.01 -0.60 10.42
C ASP A 87 10.02 0.31 9.19
N VAL A 88 9.24 1.39 9.22
CA VAL A 88 9.18 2.37 8.14
C VAL A 88 10.46 3.20 8.09
N VAL A 89 10.98 3.61 9.25
CA VAL A 89 12.24 4.34 9.38
C VAL A 89 13.41 3.55 8.77
N PHE A 90 13.48 2.25 9.03
CA PHE A 90 14.49 1.37 8.44
C PHE A 90 14.46 1.43 6.92
N VAL A 91 13.28 1.29 6.32
CA VAL A 91 13.09 1.35 4.85
C VAL A 91 13.49 2.73 4.31
N VAL A 92 13.04 3.81 4.97
CA VAL A 92 13.37 5.19 4.58
C VAL A 92 14.87 5.47 4.62
N ASN A 93 15.57 4.99 5.64
CA ASN A 93 17.02 5.14 5.76
C ASN A 93 17.75 4.40 4.63
N LYS A 94 17.33 3.16 4.33
CA LYS A 94 17.88 2.38 3.21
C LYS A 94 17.63 3.06 1.85
N ILE A 95 16.47 3.68 1.66
CA ILE A 95 16.18 4.50 0.47
C ILE A 95 17.16 5.68 0.39
N SER A 96 17.34 6.42 1.49
CA SER A 96 18.28 7.55 1.56
C SER A 96 19.72 7.16 1.22
N GLU A 97 20.18 6.02 1.72
CA GLU A 97 21.52 5.48 1.46
C GLU A 97 21.76 5.08 0.00
N SER A 98 20.73 4.62 -0.69
CA SER A 98 20.84 4.12 -2.07
C SER A 98 21.22 5.21 -3.09
N LYS A 99 21.12 6.49 -2.72
CA LYS A 99 21.45 7.69 -3.52
C LYS A 99 21.20 7.53 -5.04
N PRO A 100 19.99 7.16 -5.49
CA PRO A 100 19.81 6.87 -6.90
C PRO A 100 19.87 8.17 -7.70
N ALA A 101 20.53 8.14 -8.86
CA ALA A 101 20.76 9.33 -9.69
C ALA A 101 19.46 10.05 -10.13
N TYR A 102 18.33 9.33 -10.10
CA TYR A 102 16.98 9.84 -10.23
C TYR A 102 16.02 8.83 -9.59
N VAL A 103 15.22 9.25 -8.60
CA VAL A 103 14.14 8.44 -8.01
C VAL A 103 12.84 9.18 -8.29
N PRO A 104 11.90 8.62 -9.06
CA PRO A 104 10.54 9.14 -9.05
C PRO A 104 9.99 9.04 -7.62
N PRO A 105 9.13 9.97 -7.16
CA PRO A 105 8.54 9.90 -5.81
C PRO A 105 8.08 8.49 -5.45
N LEU A 106 8.64 7.92 -4.38
CA LEU A 106 8.31 6.57 -3.93
C LEU A 106 7.14 6.61 -2.93
N ALA A 107 6.12 5.82 -3.21
CA ALA A 107 5.06 5.55 -2.26
C ALA A 107 5.47 4.43 -1.30
N VAL A 108 5.23 4.64 -0.01
CA VAL A 108 5.27 3.60 1.01
C VAL A 108 3.83 3.21 1.36
N ILE A 109 3.56 1.92 1.32
CA ILE A 109 2.30 1.32 1.76
C ILE A 109 2.60 0.52 3.03
N VAL A 110 1.85 0.80 4.09
CA VAL A 110 1.99 0.14 5.40
C VAL A 110 0.93 -0.94 5.53
N SER A 111 1.36 -2.19 5.71
CA SER A 111 0.44 -3.31 5.95
C SER A 111 0.13 -3.47 7.43
N VAL A 112 -1.15 -3.45 7.77
CA VAL A 112 -1.68 -3.66 9.13
C VAL A 112 -2.13 -5.12 9.25
N GLU A 113 -1.38 -5.88 10.04
CA GLU A 113 -1.49 -7.35 10.09
C GLU A 113 -1.70 -7.90 11.51
N SER A 114 -1.70 -7.03 12.53
CA SER A 114 -1.84 -7.42 13.93
C SER A 114 -2.70 -6.44 14.71
N ALA A 115 -3.20 -6.86 15.87
CA ALA A 115 -3.89 -5.96 16.78
C ALA A 115 -2.97 -4.86 17.34
N HIS A 116 -1.70 -5.17 17.55
CA HIS A 116 -0.72 -4.19 18.02
C HIS A 116 -0.51 -3.09 16.98
N SER A 117 -0.24 -3.49 15.73
CA SER A 117 -0.15 -2.58 14.58
C SER A 117 -1.38 -1.68 14.44
N LEU A 118 -2.58 -2.27 14.50
CA LEU A 118 -3.83 -1.52 14.39
C LEU A 118 -4.02 -0.51 15.53
N CYS A 119 -3.81 -0.92 16.78
CA CYS A 119 -4.00 -0.06 17.94
C CYS A 119 -3.02 1.11 17.98
N ASN A 120 -1.81 0.92 17.44
CA ASN A 120 -0.77 1.94 17.41
C ASN A 120 -0.65 2.67 16.06
N LEU A 121 -1.51 2.37 15.09
CA LEU A 121 -1.41 2.89 13.72
C LEU A 121 -1.26 4.42 13.64
N PRO A 122 -2.03 5.25 14.39
CA PRO A 122 -1.85 6.70 14.36
C PRO A 122 -0.45 7.14 14.79
N GLU A 123 0.13 6.48 15.80
CA GLU A 123 1.49 6.81 16.28
C GLU A 123 2.55 6.36 15.27
N ILE A 124 2.42 5.14 14.74
CA ILE A 124 3.31 4.58 13.73
C ILE A 124 3.40 5.51 12.52
N ILE A 125 2.25 5.92 11.98
CA ILE A 125 2.19 6.78 10.79
C ILE A 125 2.76 8.18 11.10
N ALA A 126 2.38 8.80 12.22
CA ALA A 126 2.83 10.15 12.56
C ALA A 126 4.34 10.22 12.80
N ALA A 127 4.91 9.25 13.54
CA ALA A 127 6.35 9.18 13.76
C ALA A 127 7.11 8.91 12.46
N SER A 128 6.58 8.04 11.60
CA SER A 128 7.17 7.73 10.29
C SER A 128 7.16 8.94 9.34
N GLN A 129 6.05 9.66 9.25
CA GLN A 129 5.94 10.89 8.44
C GLN A 129 6.95 11.95 8.92
N LYS A 130 7.02 12.18 10.24
CA LYS A 130 8.02 13.09 10.83
C LYS A 130 9.45 12.67 10.47
N HIS A 131 9.76 11.38 10.48
CA HIS A 131 11.10 10.89 10.10
C HIS A 131 11.40 11.17 8.62
N ILE A 132 10.44 10.92 7.73
CA ILE A 132 10.56 11.22 6.30
C ILE A 132 10.82 12.73 6.09
N GLU A 133 10.01 13.59 6.69
CA GLU A 133 10.13 15.05 6.60
C GLU A 133 11.47 15.59 7.11
N THR A 134 12.06 14.92 8.10
CA THR A 134 13.32 15.35 8.73
C THR A 134 14.57 14.84 8.01
N HIS A 135 14.49 13.70 7.30
CA HIS A 135 15.66 13.02 6.72
C HIS A 135 15.69 13.02 5.20
N LEU A 136 14.57 13.29 4.54
CA LEU A 136 14.48 13.33 3.08
C LEU A 136 13.99 14.69 2.58
N SER A 137 14.40 15.07 1.37
CA SER A 137 13.83 16.25 0.73
C SER A 137 12.36 16.01 0.37
N ASP A 138 11.59 17.10 0.35
CA ASP A 138 10.16 17.06 0.07
C ASP A 138 9.85 16.33 -1.25
N GLY A 139 8.86 15.44 -1.19
CA GLY A 139 8.38 14.67 -2.33
C GLY A 139 9.21 13.45 -2.76
N ILE A 140 10.32 13.09 -2.09
CA ILE A 140 11.10 11.88 -2.45
C ILE A 140 10.39 10.59 -2.01
N VAL A 141 9.92 10.54 -0.77
CA VAL A 141 9.15 9.43 -0.22
C VAL A 141 7.90 10.00 0.44
N LYS A 142 6.77 9.30 0.31
CA LYS A 142 5.57 9.57 1.11
C LYS A 142 4.94 8.25 1.54
N ILE A 143 4.32 8.25 2.72
CA ILE A 143 3.35 7.19 3.04
C ILE A 143 2.09 7.51 2.25
N ALA A 144 1.67 6.60 1.37
CA ALA A 144 0.56 6.83 0.45
C ALA A 144 -0.72 6.11 0.91
N ALA A 145 -0.57 4.91 1.49
CA ALA A 145 -1.70 4.07 1.83
C ALA A 145 -1.41 3.19 3.05
N VAL A 146 -2.49 2.74 3.69
CA VAL A 146 -2.48 1.61 4.62
C VAL A 146 -3.29 0.46 4.04
N LEU A 147 -2.83 -0.76 4.23
CA LEU A 147 -3.41 -1.98 3.68
C LEU A 147 -3.81 -2.91 4.82
N PHE A 148 -5.01 -3.49 4.78
CA PHE A 148 -5.47 -4.44 5.79
C PHE A 148 -5.18 -5.89 5.37
N ALA A 149 -4.24 -6.57 6.03
CA ALA A 149 -3.99 -8.00 5.81
C ALA A 149 -4.84 -8.85 6.75
N SER A 150 -6.05 -9.20 6.32
CA SER A 150 -7.02 -9.86 7.21
C SER A 150 -6.60 -11.24 7.69
N GLU A 151 -5.84 -12.00 6.90
CA GLU A 151 -5.48 -13.38 7.25
C GLU A 151 -4.49 -13.41 8.41
N ASP A 152 -3.43 -12.62 8.32
CA ASP A 152 -2.46 -12.42 9.41
C ASP A 152 -3.12 -11.78 10.64
N TYR A 153 -4.01 -10.80 10.44
CA TYR A 153 -4.77 -10.22 11.54
C TYR A 153 -5.64 -11.27 12.25
N CYS A 154 -6.34 -12.11 11.50
CA CYS A 154 -7.13 -13.21 12.06
C CYS A 154 -6.25 -14.24 12.79
N ALA A 155 -5.08 -14.57 12.22
CA ALA A 155 -4.14 -15.52 12.82
C ALA A 155 -3.59 -15.00 14.17
N THR A 156 -3.28 -13.71 14.27
CA THR A 156 -2.73 -13.11 15.49
C THR A 156 -3.78 -12.82 16.56
N THR A 157 -5.03 -12.57 16.18
CA THR A 157 -6.11 -12.22 17.12
C THR A 157 -7.06 -13.37 17.47
N GLY A 158 -7.02 -14.47 16.73
CA GLY A 158 -7.98 -15.57 16.87
C GLY A 158 -9.37 -15.26 16.32
N VAL A 159 -9.56 -14.12 15.64
CA VAL A 159 -10.81 -13.81 14.92
C VAL A 159 -11.04 -14.87 13.85
N LYS A 160 -12.20 -15.51 13.88
CA LYS A 160 -12.58 -16.51 12.88
C LYS A 160 -13.08 -15.84 11.61
N ARG A 161 -12.59 -16.29 10.45
CA ARG A 161 -13.15 -15.91 9.16
C ARG A 161 -14.54 -16.50 8.99
N THR A 162 -15.52 -15.63 8.72
CA THR A 162 -16.90 -16.00 8.45
C THR A 162 -17.39 -15.25 7.21
N LEU A 163 -18.42 -15.78 6.54
CA LEU A 163 -19.05 -15.10 5.41
C LEU A 163 -19.62 -13.73 5.80
N SER A 164 -20.05 -13.56 7.05
CA SER A 164 -20.61 -12.30 7.53
C SER A 164 -19.56 -11.24 7.85
N ARG A 165 -18.29 -11.63 8.00
CA ARG A 165 -17.14 -10.74 8.33
C ARG A 165 -17.34 -9.82 9.55
N LYS A 166 -18.36 -10.04 10.38
CA LYS A 166 -18.69 -9.18 11.54
C LYS A 166 -17.53 -9.04 12.51
N GLY A 167 -16.72 -10.08 12.67
CA GLY A 167 -15.50 -10.03 13.51
C GLY A 167 -14.42 -9.08 12.99
N LEU A 168 -14.51 -8.65 11.72
CA LEU A 168 -13.58 -7.73 11.07
C LEU A 168 -14.15 -6.32 10.90
N TRP A 169 -15.38 -6.05 11.35
CA TRP A 169 -15.99 -4.71 11.23
C TRP A 169 -15.19 -3.66 12.01
N TYR A 170 -14.88 -3.91 13.28
CA TYR A 170 -14.07 -2.98 14.09
C TYR A 170 -12.69 -2.71 13.47
N PRO A 171 -11.84 -3.72 13.15
CA PRO A 171 -10.51 -3.43 12.64
C PRO A 171 -10.53 -2.72 11.28
N ARG A 172 -11.46 -3.07 10.39
CA ARG A 172 -11.63 -2.40 9.10
C ARG A 172 -12.07 -0.94 9.28
N ALA A 173 -13.11 -0.69 10.07
CA ALA A 173 -13.60 0.66 10.31
C ALA A 173 -12.56 1.55 11.00
N ALA A 174 -11.86 1.02 12.00
CA ALA A 174 -10.81 1.72 12.72
C ALA A 174 -9.66 2.10 11.78
N MET A 175 -9.17 1.15 10.97
CA MET A 175 -8.08 1.41 10.03
C MET A 175 -8.46 2.46 8.99
N VAL A 176 -9.65 2.37 8.39
CA VAL A 176 -10.12 3.39 7.42
C VAL A 176 -10.22 4.76 8.07
N THR A 177 -10.82 4.84 9.26
CA THR A 177 -10.95 6.12 10.00
C THR A 177 -9.59 6.76 10.23
N THR A 178 -8.61 5.97 10.67
CA THR A 178 -7.23 6.45 10.85
C THR A 178 -6.60 6.88 9.53
N ALA A 179 -6.68 6.06 8.49
CA ALA A 179 -6.13 6.37 7.17
C ALA A 179 -6.64 7.72 6.63
N LYS A 180 -7.97 7.89 6.64
CA LYS A 180 -8.62 9.13 6.17
C LYS A 180 -8.26 10.33 7.03
N GLY A 181 -8.23 10.17 8.35
CA GLY A 181 -7.81 11.22 9.29
C GLY A 181 -6.37 11.69 9.06
N MET A 182 -5.53 10.86 8.45
CA MET A 182 -4.13 11.15 8.14
C MET A 182 -3.89 11.47 6.64
N GLY A 183 -4.97 11.57 5.85
CA GLY A 183 -4.87 11.86 4.41
C GLY A 183 -4.28 10.73 3.57
N LEU A 184 -4.39 9.48 4.04
CA LEU A 184 -3.90 8.28 3.36
C LEU A 184 -5.02 7.51 2.67
N GLU A 185 -4.67 6.77 1.62
CA GLU A 185 -5.56 5.78 1.03
C GLU A 185 -5.69 4.56 1.95
N ALA A 186 -6.83 3.88 1.91
CA ALA A 186 -7.10 2.66 2.65
C ALA A 186 -7.41 1.51 1.68
N ILE A 187 -6.62 0.43 1.73
CA ILE A 187 -6.78 -0.74 0.88
C ILE A 187 -7.34 -1.92 1.69
N ASP A 188 -8.47 -2.45 1.23
CA ASP A 188 -9.19 -3.52 1.92
C ASP A 188 -8.53 -4.89 1.73
N MET A 189 -8.96 -5.84 2.56
CA MET A 189 -8.47 -7.20 2.63
C MET A 189 -8.66 -8.04 1.36
N VAL A 190 -7.91 -9.13 1.27
CA VAL A 190 -8.12 -10.17 0.25
C VAL A 190 -9.47 -10.88 0.41
N CYS A 191 -10.08 -11.21 -0.72
CA CYS A 191 -11.15 -12.21 -0.79
C CYS A 191 -10.53 -13.55 -1.24
N ILE A 192 -10.44 -14.53 -0.33
CA ILE A 192 -9.80 -15.83 -0.64
C ILE A 192 -10.62 -16.66 -1.63
N ASP A 193 -11.95 -16.64 -1.51
CA ASP A 193 -12.84 -17.43 -2.37
C ASP A 193 -13.08 -16.74 -3.72
N TYR A 194 -12.05 -16.70 -4.56
CA TYR A 194 -12.08 -16.03 -5.88
C TYR A 194 -13.08 -16.66 -6.87
N LYS A 195 -13.62 -17.86 -6.57
CA LYS A 195 -14.61 -18.52 -7.44
C LYS A 195 -16.03 -18.00 -7.22
N LYS A 196 -16.31 -17.42 -6.05
CA LYS A 196 -17.62 -16.85 -5.73
C LYS A 196 -17.66 -15.36 -6.04
N GLN A 197 -18.02 -15.04 -7.27
CA GLN A 197 -18.04 -13.65 -7.75
C GLN A 197 -19.07 -12.78 -7.01
N GLU A 198 -20.22 -13.35 -6.64
CA GLU A 198 -21.23 -12.66 -5.81
C GLU A 198 -20.67 -12.30 -4.43
N TYR A 199 -19.97 -13.24 -3.79
CA TYR A 199 -19.33 -13.00 -2.50
C TYR A 199 -18.23 -11.94 -2.58
N LEU A 200 -17.44 -11.92 -3.68
CA LEU A 200 -16.47 -10.86 -3.93
C LEU A 200 -17.15 -9.50 -4.08
N LEU A 201 -18.26 -9.43 -4.83
CA LEU A 201 -19.00 -8.18 -5.03
C LEU A 201 -19.52 -7.65 -3.68
N GLU A 202 -20.18 -8.49 -2.89
CA GLU A 202 -20.65 -8.14 -1.54
C GLU A 202 -19.51 -7.65 -0.63
N GLU A 203 -18.33 -8.30 -0.68
CA GLU A 203 -17.16 -7.84 0.08
C GLU A 203 -16.64 -6.48 -0.40
N CYS A 204 -16.66 -6.23 -1.71
CA CYS A 204 -16.22 -4.95 -2.28
C CYS A 204 -17.19 -3.83 -1.92
N GLU A 205 -18.49 -4.07 -2.03
CA GLU A 205 -19.54 -3.09 -1.68
C GLU A 205 -19.47 -2.73 -0.19
N GLU A 206 -19.33 -3.73 0.70
CA GLU A 206 -19.12 -3.49 2.13
C GLU A 206 -17.83 -2.70 2.38
N GLY A 207 -16.75 -2.97 1.64
CA GLY A 207 -15.51 -2.18 1.71
C GLY A 207 -15.70 -0.73 1.28
N ALA A 208 -16.43 -0.49 0.18
CA ALA A 208 -16.75 0.84 -0.28
C ALA A 208 -17.63 1.60 0.74
N GLU A 209 -18.57 0.91 1.41
CA GLU A 209 -19.38 1.48 2.49
C GLU A 209 -18.55 1.92 3.71
N PHE A 210 -17.51 1.17 4.06
CA PHE A 210 -16.56 1.58 5.10
C PHE A 210 -15.70 2.79 4.68
N GLY A 211 -15.54 3.04 3.38
CA GLY A 211 -14.73 4.13 2.82
C GLY A 211 -13.33 3.72 2.35
N PHE A 212 -13.10 2.42 2.07
CA PHE A 212 -11.87 1.97 1.42
C PHE A 212 -11.75 2.51 -0.01
N ASP A 213 -10.53 2.75 -0.47
CA ASP A 213 -10.21 3.25 -1.82
C ASP A 213 -9.93 2.14 -2.82
N GLY A 214 -9.70 0.92 -2.33
CA GLY A 214 -9.41 -0.23 -3.17
C GLY A 214 -9.40 -1.52 -2.37
N LYS A 215 -9.09 -2.62 -3.06
CA LYS A 215 -9.06 -3.96 -2.47
C LYS A 215 -7.94 -4.79 -3.10
N GLN A 216 -7.32 -5.65 -2.29
CA GLN A 216 -6.32 -6.59 -2.76
C GLN A 216 -6.93 -7.66 -3.67
N ALA A 217 -6.33 -7.87 -4.84
CA ALA A 217 -6.67 -8.94 -5.78
C ALA A 217 -5.59 -10.04 -5.77
N ILE A 218 -5.99 -11.28 -5.49
CA ILE A 218 -5.10 -12.46 -5.51
C ILE A 218 -5.31 -13.34 -6.74
N HIS A 219 -6.37 -13.06 -7.52
CA HIS A 219 -6.67 -13.75 -8.76
C HIS A 219 -7.14 -12.77 -9.85
N PRO A 220 -6.71 -12.93 -11.13
CA PRO A 220 -7.11 -12.02 -12.21
C PRO A 220 -8.62 -11.81 -12.39
N ALA A 221 -9.42 -12.84 -12.09
CA ALA A 221 -10.88 -12.76 -12.18
C ALA A 221 -11.51 -11.76 -11.20
N GLN A 222 -10.76 -11.28 -10.20
CA GLN A 222 -11.26 -10.32 -9.21
C GLN A 222 -11.12 -8.87 -9.67
N ILE A 223 -10.20 -8.59 -10.60
CA ILE A 223 -9.79 -7.23 -10.98
C ILE A 223 -10.97 -6.42 -11.51
N ALA A 224 -11.77 -7.00 -12.43
CA ALA A 224 -12.88 -6.27 -13.04
C ALA A 224 -13.94 -5.85 -12.00
N THR A 225 -14.30 -6.76 -11.08
CA THR A 225 -15.27 -6.50 -10.01
C THR A 225 -14.75 -5.45 -9.04
N ILE A 226 -13.50 -5.58 -8.60
CA ILE A 226 -12.86 -4.61 -7.69
C ILE A 226 -12.83 -3.22 -8.34
N ASN A 227 -12.31 -3.10 -9.56
CA ASN A 227 -12.23 -1.81 -10.25
C ASN A 227 -13.62 -1.19 -10.45
N ALA A 228 -14.64 -1.99 -10.76
CA ALA A 228 -16.00 -1.48 -10.95
C ALA A 228 -16.60 -0.86 -9.68
N VAL A 229 -16.33 -1.44 -8.51
CA VAL A 229 -16.88 -0.96 -7.22
C VAL A 229 -16.12 0.24 -6.70
N PHE A 230 -14.78 0.23 -6.79
CA PHE A 230 -13.94 1.28 -6.21
C PHE A 230 -13.66 2.46 -7.18
N SER A 231 -14.07 2.35 -8.45
CA SER A 231 -14.02 3.49 -9.37
C SER A 231 -15.07 4.55 -8.99
N PRO A 232 -14.73 5.86 -9.07
CA PRO A 232 -15.71 6.93 -8.85
C PRO A 232 -16.91 6.77 -9.79
N THR A 233 -18.13 6.69 -9.25
CA THR A 233 -19.34 6.68 -10.07
C THR A 233 -19.51 8.05 -10.74
N LYS A 234 -20.04 8.08 -11.97
CA LYS A 234 -20.28 9.33 -12.73
C LYS A 234 -21.19 10.35 -12.01
N GLN A 235 -21.84 9.99 -10.90
CA GLN A 235 -22.73 10.85 -10.12
C GLN A 235 -22.17 11.27 -8.76
N GLY A 236 -20.98 10.79 -8.38
CA GLY A 236 -20.23 11.37 -7.26
C GLY A 236 -19.60 12.68 -7.69
N GLN A 237 -20.26 13.80 -7.36
CA GLN A 237 -19.66 15.13 -7.36
C GLN A 237 -18.25 15.03 -6.76
N GLY A 238 -17.28 15.63 -7.47
CA GLY A 238 -15.86 15.47 -7.21
C GLY A 238 -15.53 15.46 -5.72
N ASN A 239 -14.77 14.45 -5.31
CA ASN A 239 -14.11 14.43 -4.02
C ASN A 239 -13.33 15.76 -3.88
N PRO A 240 -13.72 16.69 -2.99
CA PRO A 240 -12.94 17.93 -2.80
C PRO A 240 -11.56 17.65 -2.19
N PHE A 241 -11.33 16.42 -1.72
CA PHE A 241 -10.04 15.88 -1.25
C PHE A 241 -9.45 14.85 -2.21
N GLY A 242 -10.01 14.68 -3.42
CA GLY A 242 -9.37 13.94 -4.48
C GLY A 242 -8.12 14.71 -4.84
N ILE A 243 -6.95 14.17 -4.49
CA ILE A 243 -5.66 14.81 -4.72
C ILE A 243 -5.52 14.97 -6.24
N HIS A 244 -5.97 16.11 -6.75
CA HIS A 244 -5.67 16.56 -8.09
C HIS A 244 -4.14 16.66 -8.16
N ARG A 245 -3.52 15.81 -8.98
CA ARG A 245 -2.13 15.98 -9.39
C ARG A 245 -2.03 17.33 -10.10
N GLY A 246 -1.65 18.36 -9.35
CA GLY A 246 -1.66 19.75 -9.82
C GLY A 246 -1.19 20.69 -8.73
N CYS A 247 0.13 20.77 -8.56
CA CYS A 247 0.79 21.75 -7.70
C CYS A 247 0.42 23.19 -8.13
N GLY A 248 0.00 24.01 -7.18
CA GLY A 248 -0.24 25.44 -7.37
C GLY A 248 -0.45 26.12 -6.02
N THR A 249 0.59 26.75 -5.49
CA THR A 249 0.53 27.55 -4.27
C THR A 249 -0.40 28.76 -4.46
N PRO A 250 -1.34 29.05 -3.54
CA PRO A 250 -2.05 30.31 -3.54
C PRO A 250 -1.08 31.42 -3.12
N LYS A 251 -0.89 32.41 -3.99
CA LYS A 251 -0.22 33.68 -3.65
C LYS A 251 -0.92 34.31 -2.44
N GLN A 252 -0.14 34.69 -1.42
CA GLN A 252 -0.60 35.49 -0.29
C GLN A 252 -1.30 36.77 -0.78
N GLY A 253 -2.61 36.84 -0.56
CA GLY A 253 -3.40 38.04 -0.73
C GLY A 253 -3.19 38.99 0.45
N ARG A 254 -2.68 40.19 0.14
CA ARG A 254 -2.57 41.32 1.08
C ARG A 254 -3.95 41.69 1.62
N TYR A 255 -4.13 41.67 2.94
CA TYR A 255 -5.23 42.38 3.58
C TYR A 255 -4.91 43.88 3.57
N ASN A 256 -5.65 44.64 2.76
CA ASN A 256 -5.75 46.08 2.90
C ASN A 256 -6.77 46.40 4.00
N SER A 257 -6.30 47.12 5.00
CA SER A 257 -7.07 47.78 6.04
C SER A 257 -7.96 48.89 5.47
N HIS A 258 -9.26 48.82 5.71
CA HIS A 258 -10.14 49.99 5.80
C HIS A 258 -11.25 49.74 6.82
N ALA A 259 -11.01 50.21 8.04
CA ALA A 259 -11.95 50.93 8.90
C ALA A 259 -11.11 51.79 9.85
#